data_AF-A0A1I6BGR5-F1
#
_entry.id   AF-A0A1I6BGR5-F1
#
_cell.length_a   1.000
_cell.length_b   1.000
_cell.length_c   1.000
_cell.angle_alpha   90.00
_cell.angle_beta   90.00
_cell.angle_gamma   90.00
#
_symmetry.space_group_name_H-M   'P 1'
#
loop_
_entity.id
_entity.type
_entity.pdbx_description
1 polymer ?
#
loop_
_entity_poly.entity_id
_entity_poly.type
_entity_poly.pdbx_seq_one_letter_code
_entity_poly.pdbx_strand_id
1 'polypeptide(L)'
;MIFFLALLVLTVLAWLAGWLGVVSLRQGRACMRLALALALMFFGADHLLVPERYLPMIESWLPHAELVVGLTGLCEIAGGLGLLIPRLRRAAGAALGVYFIAVFPANVHNALQGLNVQGLPASDWYYWVRLGFQPLAVWWALFCSGLIDWPRHHRPATATGTAAHS
;
A
#
# COMPACT_ATOMS: atom_id res chain seq x y z
N MET A 1 -4.37 -11.01 3.17
CA MET A 1 -3.18 -11.72 2.63
C MET A 1 -3.09 -11.60 1.10
N ILE A 2 -4.19 -11.77 0.37
CA ILE A 2 -4.23 -11.65 -1.10
C ILE A 2 -3.61 -10.33 -1.60
N PHE A 3 -3.88 -9.20 -0.92
CA PHE A 3 -3.25 -7.92 -1.23
C PHE A 3 -1.71 -7.98 -1.23
N PHE A 4 -1.09 -8.52 -0.17
CA PHE A 4 0.37 -8.63 -0.08
C PHE A 4 0.93 -9.64 -1.08
N LEU A 5 0.21 -10.74 -1.34
CA LEU A 5 0.59 -11.68 -2.39
C LEU A 5 0.59 -11.00 -3.76
N ALA A 6 -0.44 -10.20 -4.07
CA ALA A 6 -0.50 -9.41 -5.29
C ALA A 6 0.66 -8.41 -5.37
N LEU A 7 1.01 -7.72 -4.28
CA LEU A 7 2.17 -6.83 -4.26
C LEU A 7 3.47 -7.57 -4.58
N LEU A 8 3.70 -8.74 -3.99
CA LEU A 8 4.90 -9.55 -4.25
C LEU A 8 4.96 -10.01 -5.71
N VAL A 9 3.88 -10.59 -6.21
CA VAL A 9 3.77 -11.08 -7.60
C VAL A 9 4.00 -9.93 -8.58
N LEU A 10 3.29 -8.81 -8.42
CA LEU A 10 3.42 -7.64 -9.29
C LEU A 10 4.82 -7.03 -9.23
N THR A 11 5.47 -7.04 -8.07
CA THR A 11 6.86 -6.54 -7.92
C THR A 11 7.83 -7.43 -8.68
N VAL A 12 7.70 -8.76 -8.59
CA VAL A 12 8.54 -9.71 -9.31
C VAL A 12 8.31 -9.59 -10.82
N LEU A 13 7.06 -9.51 -11.27
CA LEU A 13 6.74 -9.30 -12.69
C LEU A 13 7.32 -8.00 -13.24
N ALA A 14 7.18 -6.89 -12.50
CA ALA A 14 7.77 -5.61 -12.87
C ALA A 14 9.31 -5.70 -12.94
N TRP A 15 9.94 -6.39 -11.99
CA TRP A 15 11.39 -6.61 -12.00
C TRP A 15 11.85 -7.45 -13.19
N LEU A 16 11.14 -8.53 -13.53
CA LEU A 16 11.40 -9.35 -14.73
C LEU A 16 11.24 -8.53 -16.02
N ALA A 17 10.26 -7.64 -16.10
CA ALA A 17 10.14 -6.71 -17.22
C ALA A 17 11.35 -5.75 -17.33
N GLY A 18 12.00 -5.43 -16.21
CA GLY A 18 13.26 -4.69 -16.18
C GLY A 18 14.44 -5.45 -16.81
N TRP A 19 14.40 -6.79 -16.81
CA TRP A 19 15.37 -7.64 -17.52
C TRP A 19 15.09 -7.69 -19.03
N LEU A 20 13.83 -7.51 -19.44
CA LEU A 20 13.41 -7.44 -20.84
C LEU A 20 13.66 -6.07 -21.51
N GLY A 21 14.31 -5.13 -20.81
CA GLY A 21 14.78 -3.86 -21.38
C GLY A 21 14.15 -2.60 -20.81
N VAL A 22 13.19 -2.69 -19.88
CA VAL A 22 12.58 -1.52 -19.24
C VAL A 22 13.49 -0.97 -18.13
N VAL A 23 14.44 -0.08 -18.49
CA VAL A 23 15.48 0.42 -17.59
C VAL A 23 14.93 1.02 -16.28
N SER A 24 13.77 1.68 -16.33
CA SER A 24 13.11 2.26 -15.15
C SER A 24 12.67 1.21 -14.11
N LEU A 25 12.40 -0.02 -14.53
CA LEU A 25 11.99 -1.15 -13.68
C LEU A 25 13.18 -2.00 -13.19
N ARG A 26 14.42 -1.61 -13.50
CA ARG A 26 15.60 -2.20 -12.84
C ARG A 26 15.73 -1.76 -11.39
N GLN A 27 15.15 -0.62 -11.03
CA GLN A 27 15.19 -0.08 -9.68
C GLN A 27 14.10 -0.73 -8.82
N GLY A 28 14.49 -1.47 -7.77
CA GLY A 28 13.52 -2.18 -6.92
C GLY A 28 12.42 -1.27 -6.33
N ARG A 29 12.74 -0.02 -5.98
CA ARG A 29 11.74 0.95 -5.51
C ARG A 29 10.69 1.30 -6.57
N ALA A 30 11.07 1.32 -7.85
CA ALA A 30 10.15 1.57 -8.95
C ALA A 30 9.18 0.41 -9.14
N CYS A 31 9.66 -0.83 -9.06
CA CYS A 31 8.81 -2.03 -9.11
C CYS A 31 7.81 -2.06 -7.95
N MET A 32 8.29 -1.84 -6.72
CA MET A 32 7.43 -1.79 -5.53
C MET A 32 6.34 -0.71 -5.63
N ARG A 33 6.68 0.43 -6.23
CA ARG A 33 5.74 1.54 -6.43
C ARG A 33 4.69 1.20 -7.47
N LEU A 34 5.11 0.62 -8.60
CA LEU A 34 4.20 0.19 -9.65
C LEU A 34 3.25 -0.88 -9.13
N ALA A 35 3.78 -1.87 -8.41
CA ALA A 35 2.98 -2.91 -7.77
C ALA A 35 1.95 -2.34 -6.80
N LEU A 36 2.34 -1.41 -5.93
CA LEU A 36 1.41 -0.77 -4.99
C LEU A 36 0.36 0.06 -5.72
N ALA A 37 0.74 0.85 -6.72
CA ALA A 37 -0.19 1.65 -7.50
C ALA A 37 -1.23 0.78 -8.21
N LEU A 38 -0.80 -0.28 -8.90
CA LEU A 38 -1.70 -1.20 -9.62
C LEU A 38 -2.63 -1.93 -8.65
N ALA A 39 -2.11 -2.43 -7.53
CA ALA A 39 -2.93 -3.11 -6.53
C ALA A 39 -3.99 -2.16 -5.95
N LEU A 40 -3.61 -0.93 -5.56
CA LEU A 40 -4.56 0.04 -5.02
C LEU A 40 -5.61 0.48 -6.04
N MET A 41 -5.24 0.68 -7.31
CA MET A 41 -6.23 1.00 -8.34
C MET A 41 -7.20 -0.16 -8.58
N PHE A 42 -6.73 -1.40 -8.52
CA PHE A 42 -7.58 -2.58 -8.65
C PHE A 42 -8.55 -2.73 -7.47
N PHE A 43 -8.04 -2.74 -6.24
CA PHE A 43 -8.89 -2.85 -5.04
C PHE A 43 -9.80 -1.63 -4.89
N GLY A 44 -9.32 -0.43 -5.22
CA GLY A 44 -10.13 0.77 -5.18
C GLY A 44 -11.29 0.73 -6.18
N ALA A 45 -11.06 0.18 -7.38
CA ALA A 45 -12.13 -0.08 -8.32
C ALA A 45 -13.11 -1.16 -7.80
N ASP A 46 -12.62 -2.21 -7.16
CA ASP A 46 -13.46 -3.26 -6.55
C ASP A 46 -14.37 -2.70 -5.43
N HIS A 47 -13.88 -1.78 -4.59
CA HIS A 47 -14.71 -1.08 -3.59
C HIS A 47 -15.86 -0.28 -4.24
N LEU A 48 -15.62 0.33 -5.41
CA LEU A 48 -16.63 1.13 -6.11
C LEU A 48 -17.61 0.28 -6.92
N LEU A 49 -17.15 -0.83 -7.49
CA LEU A 49 -17.94 -1.69 -8.37
C LEU A 49 -18.73 -2.75 -7.61
N VAL A 50 -18.20 -3.24 -6.48
CA VAL A 50 -18.79 -4.34 -5.68
C VAL A 50 -18.69 -4.01 -4.19
N PRO A 51 -19.32 -2.92 -3.72
CA PRO A 51 -19.23 -2.48 -2.33
C PRO A 51 -19.78 -3.52 -1.34
N GLU A 52 -20.70 -4.39 -1.76
CA GLU A 52 -21.38 -5.40 -0.94
C GLU A 52 -20.40 -6.42 -0.35
N ARG A 53 -19.23 -6.60 -0.97
CA ARG A 53 -18.16 -7.46 -0.44
C ARG A 53 -17.54 -6.91 0.84
N TYR A 54 -17.60 -5.60 1.04
CA TYR A 54 -16.93 -4.88 2.11
C TYR A 54 -17.89 -4.49 3.24
N LEU A 55 -19.18 -4.34 2.95
CA LEU A 55 -20.18 -3.94 3.94
C LEU A 55 -20.21 -4.84 5.18
N PRO A 56 -20.18 -6.19 5.08
CA PRO A 56 -20.18 -7.06 6.26
C PRO A 56 -19.00 -6.83 7.22
N MET A 57 -17.94 -6.18 6.73
CA MET A 57 -16.75 -5.88 7.53
C MET A 57 -16.91 -4.62 8.39
N ILE A 58 -17.83 -3.71 8.06
CA ILE A 58 -17.91 -2.40 8.74
C ILE A 58 -19.33 -1.96 9.11
N GLU A 59 -20.37 -2.51 8.47
CA GLU A 59 -21.76 -2.08 8.64
C GLU A 59 -22.31 -2.28 10.07
N SER A 60 -21.72 -3.21 10.82
CA SER A 60 -22.15 -3.53 12.19
C SER A 60 -21.81 -2.43 13.21
N TRP A 61 -20.87 -1.54 12.91
CA TRP A 61 -20.38 -0.54 13.88
C TRP A 61 -20.14 0.85 13.28
N LEU A 62 -20.05 0.97 11.96
CA LEU A 62 -19.78 2.24 11.28
C LEU A 62 -21.03 2.73 10.53
N PRO A 63 -21.57 3.92 10.88
CA PRO A 63 -22.69 4.49 10.14
C PRO A 63 -22.28 4.85 8.71
N HIS A 64 -23.24 4.79 7.78
CA HIS A 64 -23.02 5.10 6.36
C HIS A 64 -21.89 4.25 5.72
N ALA A 65 -21.85 2.95 6.03
CA ALA A 65 -20.83 2.01 5.55
C ALA A 65 -20.60 2.06 4.02
N GLU A 66 -21.66 2.14 3.21
CA GLU A 66 -21.55 2.25 1.75
C GLU A 66 -20.76 3.51 1.32
N LEU A 67 -21.04 4.65 1.93
CA LEU A 67 -20.31 5.89 1.65
C LEU A 67 -18.83 5.75 2.03
N VAL A 68 -18.56 5.14 3.18
CA VAL A 68 -17.18 4.92 3.63
C VAL A 68 -16.43 4.02 2.66
N VAL A 69 -17.03 2.89 2.23
CA VAL A 69 -16.46 1.99 1.21
C VAL A 69 -16.16 2.75 -0.09
N GLY A 70 -17.09 3.58 -0.53
CA GLY A 70 -16.90 4.41 -1.73
C GLY A 70 -15.74 5.40 -1.59
N LEU A 71 -15.67 6.11 -0.46
CA LEU A 71 -14.59 7.07 -0.18
C LEU A 71 -13.23 6.38 -0.07
N THR A 72 -13.16 5.21 0.57
CA THR A 72 -11.92 4.43 0.65
C THR A 72 -11.47 3.98 -0.74
N GLY A 73 -12.39 3.52 -1.60
CA GLY A 73 -12.07 3.16 -2.99
C GLY A 73 -11.51 4.33 -3.81
N LEU A 74 -12.11 5.52 -3.68
CA LEU A 74 -11.60 6.74 -4.32
C LEU A 74 -10.21 7.12 -3.80
N CYS A 75 -9.97 7.03 -2.49
CA CYS A 75 -8.66 7.29 -1.89
C CYS A 75 -7.58 6.33 -2.41
N GLU A 76 -7.90 5.05 -2.58
CA GLU A 76 -6.97 4.04 -3.11
C GLU A 76 -6.60 4.34 -4.57
N ILE A 77 -7.58 4.64 -5.42
CA ILE A 77 -7.33 5.01 -6.83
C ILE A 77 -6.50 6.29 -6.91
N ALA A 78 -6.89 7.33 -6.18
CA ALA A 78 -6.19 8.62 -6.17
C ALA A 78 -4.76 8.48 -5.65
N GLY A 79 -4.55 7.71 -4.58
CA GLY A 79 -3.23 7.42 -4.03
C GLY A 79 -2.36 6.60 -4.98
N GLY A 80 -2.93 5.59 -5.64
CA GLY A 80 -2.25 4.79 -6.67
C GLY A 80 -1.79 5.64 -7.84
N LEU A 81 -2.66 6.47 -8.41
CA LEU A 81 -2.31 7.42 -9.47
C LEU A 81 -1.26 8.45 -9.00
N GLY A 82 -1.43 8.97 -7.78
CA GLY A 82 -0.52 9.94 -7.17
C GLY A 82 0.91 9.39 -7.00
N LEU A 83 1.08 8.10 -6.73
CA LEU A 83 2.40 7.45 -6.69
C LEU A 83 3.10 7.46 -8.05
N LEU A 84 2.36 7.34 -9.15
CA LEU A 84 2.91 7.30 -10.50
C LEU A 84 3.35 8.68 -10.99
N ILE A 85 2.76 9.76 -10.45
CA ILE A 85 3.09 11.14 -10.81
C ILE A 85 4.30 11.62 -9.96
N PRO A 86 5.48 11.90 -10.56
CA PRO A 86 6.69 12.22 -9.80
C PRO A 86 6.55 13.38 -8.81
N ARG A 87 5.78 14.41 -9.17
CA ARG A 87 5.52 15.60 -8.32
C ARG A 87 4.64 15.30 -7.11
N LEU A 88 3.73 14.33 -7.22
CA LEU A 88 2.77 13.98 -6.15
C LEU A 88 3.23 12.80 -5.30
N ARG A 89 4.18 12.01 -5.80
CA ARG A 89 4.60 10.73 -5.23
C ARG A 89 4.84 10.75 -3.72
N ARG A 90 5.57 11.74 -3.20
CA ARG A 90 5.86 11.84 -1.76
C ARG A 90 4.58 12.14 -0.98
N ALA A 91 3.77 13.10 -1.44
CA ALA A 91 2.49 13.41 -0.80
C ALA A 91 1.52 12.20 -0.82
N ALA A 92 1.43 11.50 -1.96
CA ALA A 92 0.65 10.29 -2.11
C ALA A 92 1.12 9.17 -1.16
N GLY A 93 2.44 8.98 -1.02
CA GLY A 93 3.00 8.03 -0.05
C GLY A 93 2.63 8.34 1.40
N ALA A 94 2.67 9.62 1.80
CA ALA A 94 2.27 10.05 3.14
C ALA A 94 0.78 9.83 3.36
N ALA A 95 -0.05 10.26 2.40
CA ALA A 95 -1.50 10.09 2.46
C ALA A 95 -1.89 8.61 2.53
N LEU A 96 -1.24 7.74 1.76
CA LEU A 96 -1.45 6.29 1.81
C LEU A 96 -0.98 5.67 3.14
N GLY A 97 0.11 6.17 3.71
CA GLY A 97 0.54 5.78 5.05
C GLY A 97 -0.51 6.10 6.10
N VAL A 98 -1.06 7.32 6.08
CA VAL A 98 -2.18 7.73 6.96
C VAL A 98 -3.43 6.90 6.69
N TYR A 99 -3.77 6.66 5.43
CA TYR A 99 -4.91 5.82 5.03
C TYR A 99 -4.81 4.41 5.63
N PHE A 100 -3.65 3.76 5.50
CA PHE A 100 -3.44 2.43 6.07
C PHE A 100 -3.54 2.39 7.60
N ILE A 101 -3.19 3.48 8.28
CA ILE A 101 -3.40 3.63 9.73
C ILE A 101 -4.89 3.87 10.01
N ALA A 102 -5.58 4.69 9.24
CA ALA A 102 -6.99 5.02 9.43
C ALA A 102 -7.92 3.81 9.25
N VAL A 103 -7.58 2.87 8.36
CA VAL A 103 -8.35 1.61 8.17
C VAL A 103 -7.94 0.51 9.17
N PHE A 104 -6.94 0.74 10.03
CA PHE A 104 -6.49 -0.24 11.03
C PHE A 104 -7.59 -0.62 12.05
N PRO A 105 -8.37 0.32 12.63
CA PRO A 105 -9.45 -0.03 13.56
C PRO A 105 -10.48 -0.99 12.96
N ALA A 106 -10.83 -0.80 11.69
CA ALA A 106 -11.73 -1.72 10.98
C ALA A 106 -11.14 -3.14 10.89
N ASN A 107 -9.84 -3.27 10.60
CA ASN A 107 -9.19 -4.58 10.57
C ASN A 107 -9.09 -5.22 11.96
N VAL A 108 -8.93 -4.43 13.03
CA VAL A 108 -8.93 -4.94 14.40
C VAL A 108 -10.30 -5.48 14.77
N HIS A 109 -11.36 -4.72 14.48
CA HIS A 109 -12.74 -5.16 14.68
C HIS A 109 -13.01 -6.51 13.98
N ASN A 110 -12.58 -6.64 12.73
CA ASN A 110 -12.74 -7.88 11.96
C ASN A 110 -12.01 -9.07 12.58
N ALA A 111 -10.83 -8.85 13.16
CA ALA A 111 -10.06 -9.89 13.84
C ALA A 111 -10.68 -10.32 15.17
N LEU A 112 -11.35 -9.40 15.87
CA LEU A 112 -12.04 -9.67 17.11
C LEU A 112 -13.39 -10.38 16.89
N GLN A 113 -14.12 -10.00 15.83
CA GLN A 113 -15.45 -10.55 15.55
C GLN A 113 -15.43 -11.92 14.86
N GLY A 114 -14.32 -12.32 14.24
CA GLY A 114 -14.24 -13.59 13.49
C GLY A 114 -15.22 -13.59 12.32
N LEU A 115 -14.96 -12.77 11.29
CA LEU A 115 -15.89 -12.66 10.17
C LEU A 115 -15.89 -13.90 9.28
N ASN A 116 -17.08 -14.39 8.94
CA ASN A 116 -17.28 -15.41 7.94
C ASN A 116 -17.84 -14.79 6.65
N VAL A 117 -16.96 -14.10 5.90
CA VAL A 117 -17.32 -13.46 4.62
C VAL A 117 -17.11 -14.45 3.49
N GLN A 118 -18.09 -14.55 2.58
CA GLN A 118 -17.95 -15.38 1.37
C GLN A 118 -16.70 -14.99 0.58
N GLY A 119 -15.81 -15.95 0.32
CA GLY A 119 -14.57 -15.75 -0.43
C GLY A 119 -13.31 -15.46 0.41
N LEU A 120 -13.43 -15.36 1.74
CA LEU A 120 -12.30 -15.28 2.68
C LEU A 120 -12.18 -16.57 3.51
N PRO A 121 -10.98 -16.95 3.97
CA PRO A 121 -10.83 -18.08 4.88
C PRO A 121 -11.62 -17.81 6.17
N ALA A 122 -12.52 -18.73 6.53
CA ALA A 122 -13.33 -18.66 7.76
C ALA A 122 -12.51 -18.85 9.05
N SER A 123 -11.18 -18.85 8.94
CA SER A 123 -10.27 -19.16 10.04
C SER A 123 -9.81 -17.87 10.73
N ASP A 124 -10.19 -17.67 12.00
CA ASP A 124 -9.95 -16.44 12.75
C ASP A 124 -8.50 -15.96 12.75
N TRP A 125 -7.54 -16.89 12.75
CA TRP A 125 -6.10 -16.59 12.70
C TRP A 125 -5.70 -15.75 11.46
N TYR A 126 -6.45 -15.86 10.36
CA TYR A 126 -6.20 -15.12 9.13
C TYR A 126 -6.25 -13.60 9.34
N TYR A 127 -7.23 -13.14 10.12
CA TYR A 127 -7.42 -11.71 10.39
C TYR A 127 -6.35 -11.16 11.33
N TRP A 128 -5.90 -11.96 12.30
CA TRP A 128 -4.77 -11.62 13.17
C TRP A 128 -3.46 -11.51 12.40
N VAL A 129 -3.19 -12.45 11.49
CA VAL A 129 -2.03 -12.37 10.61
C VAL A 129 -2.10 -11.11 9.74
N ARG A 130 -3.27 -10.79 9.17
CA ARG A 130 -3.47 -9.57 8.38
C ARG A 130 -3.08 -8.30 9.16
N LEU A 131 -3.42 -8.20 10.44
CA LEU A 131 -3.02 -7.07 11.30
C LEU A 131 -1.50 -6.95 11.43
N GLY A 132 -0.81 -8.07 11.61
CA GLY A 132 0.66 -8.11 11.67
C GLY A 132 1.33 -7.58 10.40
N PHE A 133 0.66 -7.69 9.24
CA PHE A 133 1.16 -7.14 7.98
C PHE A 133 0.80 -5.65 7.75
N GLN A 134 -0.04 -5.04 8.57
CA GLN A 134 -0.46 -3.65 8.36
C GLN A 134 0.69 -2.63 8.51
N PRO A 135 1.61 -2.78 9.49
CA PRO A 135 2.85 -1.97 9.52
C PRO A 135 3.69 -2.12 8.25
N LEU A 136 3.69 -3.31 7.63
CA LEU A 136 4.40 -3.53 6.37
C LEU A 136 3.76 -2.74 5.22
N ALA A 137 2.43 -2.61 5.15
CA ALA A 137 1.76 -1.78 4.15
C ALA A 137 2.12 -0.30 4.29
N VAL A 138 2.12 0.23 5.52
CA VAL A 138 2.56 1.60 5.82
C VAL A 138 4.01 1.79 5.37
N TRP A 139 4.90 0.90 5.79
CA TRP A 139 6.31 0.95 5.39
C TRP A 139 6.47 0.92 3.87
N TRP A 140 5.75 0.04 3.17
CA TRP A 140 5.83 -0.10 1.72
C TRP A 140 5.47 1.20 1.01
N ALA A 141 4.38 1.86 1.42
CA ALA A 141 3.94 3.14 0.85
C ALA A 141 4.98 4.26 1.06
N LEU A 142 5.51 4.37 2.28
CA LEU A 142 6.52 5.39 2.62
C LEU A 142 7.85 5.12 1.90
N PHE A 143 8.26 3.86 1.80
CA PHE A 143 9.53 3.47 1.19
C PHE A 143 9.51 3.60 -0.34
N CYS A 144 8.43 3.15 -0.99
CA CYS A 144 8.32 3.21 -2.45
C CYS A 144 8.07 4.64 -2.94
N SER A 145 7.44 5.50 -2.14
CA SER A 145 7.32 6.94 -2.47
C SER A 145 8.64 7.71 -2.31
N GLY A 146 9.61 7.14 -1.58
CA GLY A 146 10.88 7.78 -1.24
C GLY A 146 10.78 8.72 -0.04
N LEU A 147 9.69 8.69 0.72
CA LEU A 147 9.57 9.44 1.98
C LEU A 147 10.56 8.95 3.03
N ILE A 148 10.76 7.63 3.08
CA ILE A 148 11.75 6.99 3.94
C ILE A 148 12.75 6.20 3.10
N ASP A 149 13.97 6.10 3.61
CA ASP A 149 15.04 5.33 2.96
C ASP A 149 15.41 4.04 3.68
N TRP A 150 15.03 3.89 4.96
CA TRP A 150 15.22 2.68 5.75
C TRP A 150 14.66 1.43 5.04
N PRO A 151 15.43 0.33 4.92
CA PRO A 151 16.70 0.03 5.61
C PRO A 151 17.97 0.57 4.92
N ARG A 152 17.86 1.29 3.81
CA ARG A 152 19.02 1.92 3.16
C ARG A 152 19.33 3.22 3.89
N HIS A 153 20.43 3.26 4.62
CA HIS A 153 20.92 4.53 5.13
C HIS A 153 21.45 5.37 3.97
N HIS A 154 20.94 6.59 3.80
CA HIS A 154 21.69 7.60 3.06
C HIS A 154 22.98 7.85 3.84
N ARG A 155 24.13 7.47 3.29
CA ARG A 155 25.38 8.07 3.74
C ARG A 155 25.26 9.56 3.38
N PRO A 156 25.33 10.49 4.33
CA PRO A 156 25.52 11.89 3.99
C PRO A 156 26.71 11.94 3.03
N ALA A 157 26.56 12.61 1.89
CA ALA A 157 27.70 12.86 1.02
C ALA A 157 28.78 13.47 1.92
N THR A 158 29.86 12.73 2.14
CA THR A 158 31.05 13.25 2.82
C THR A 158 31.34 14.59 2.18
N ALA A 159 31.40 15.64 2.99
CA ALA A 159 31.86 16.96 2.60
C ALA A 159 33.33 16.86 2.16
N THR A 160 33.56 16.31 0.96
CA THR A 160 34.83 16.41 0.25
C THR A 160 34.87 17.77 -0.41
N GLY A 161 35.50 18.73 0.28
CA GLY A 161 35.84 20.01 -0.30
C GLY A 161 35.94 21.13 0.73
N THR A 162 37.09 21.23 1.39
CA THR A 162 38.01 22.39 1.37
C THR A 162 38.89 22.37 2.62
N ALA A 163 39.97 21.59 2.58
CA ALA A 163 41.17 21.82 3.39
C ALA A 163 42.38 21.65 2.47
N ALA A 164 42.45 22.52 1.47
CA ALA A 164 43.64 22.74 0.67
C ALA A 164 43.92 24.25 0.73
N HIS A 165 45.10 24.59 1.24
CA HIS A 165 45.76 25.90 1.20
C HIS A 165 45.25 27.01 2.11
N SER A 166 45.89 27.13 3.28
CA SER A 166 46.51 28.38 3.77
C SER A 166 47.48 28.07 4.90
#